data_AF-A0A1H4APU3-F1
#
_entry.id   AF-A0A1H4APU3-F1
#
_cell.length_a   1.000
_cell.length_b   1.000
_cell.length_c   1.000
_cell.angle_alpha   90.00
_cell.angle_beta   90.00
_cell.angle_gamma   90.00
#
_symmetry.space_group_name_H-M   'P 1'
#
loop_
_entity.id
_entity.type
_entity.pdbx_description
1 polymer ?
#
loop_
_entity_poly.entity_id
_entity_poly.type
_entity_poly.pdbx_seq_one_letter_code
_entity_poly.pdbx_strand_id
1 'polypeptide(L)'
;MNLQITQGSWGQLFARSHPIFVHLPIGILLLAMIMALLASKTRWHALRAAIPVTLLVGFISAVGSCLSGYLLSQDGGYEEKLLLTHQVLGISVAAASGLLYLLYRKPGRFARLQLPAVIVIGILLSITGHYGGSLTHGDDYLTQAMPGFLQKVMGAKTAAAKTAAYASIPDARLYEDLVQPILANKCYSCHNSQKLKGGLRLETIALIKKGGEHGPALKDSLPESSELFRRLLLPENDEHRMPPKGKPGITPPELALIQWWIEQGAPEHKQVKELPKTGMIAAVLEGLQGGADIEKNEFVPEEAVAAADRKAIDTLQSRGVKVMALGEGSNYLSVSCVNAADFGDSDVLLLLPLKQQLVWLDVSGTKISDSAMVNIAQLTKLTRLNMKQTRIAGKQLNALATCRQLKYLNISENDLQQGDIQALQENKSLQQLYLFGSNTNADKVKALKSRMTSLRIDTGDAALPKLASDTLVYHKVQG
;
A
#
# COMPACT_ATOMS: atom_id res chain seq x y z
N MET A 1 -37.35 0.26 -6.38
CA MET A 1 -36.86 0.87 -7.64
C MET A 1 -35.35 1.02 -7.51
N ASN A 2 -34.58 0.03 -8.00
CA ASN A 2 -33.12 0.07 -7.94
C ASN A 2 -32.62 1.06 -8.99
N LEU A 3 -32.29 2.28 -8.58
CA LEU A 3 -31.58 3.24 -9.41
C LEU A 3 -30.16 2.71 -9.63
N GLN A 4 -29.94 1.95 -10.71
CA GLN A 4 -28.59 1.59 -11.13
C GLN A 4 -27.88 2.86 -11.59
N ILE A 5 -26.94 3.34 -10.78
CA ILE A 5 -26.09 4.48 -11.12
C ILE A 5 -25.08 3.98 -12.16
N THR A 6 -25.27 4.35 -13.42
CA THR A 6 -24.30 4.08 -14.48
C THR A 6 -23.05 4.94 -14.28
N GLN A 7 -21.87 4.39 -14.58
CA GLN A 7 -20.62 5.14 -14.50
C GLN A 7 -20.66 6.37 -15.40
N GLY A 8 -20.22 7.52 -14.88
CA GLY A 8 -20.22 8.80 -15.60
C GLY A 8 -21.56 9.56 -15.60
N SER A 9 -22.55 9.12 -14.84
CA SER A 9 -23.84 9.81 -14.73
C SER A 9 -23.81 11.00 -13.74
N TRP A 10 -24.70 11.98 -13.95
CA TRP A 10 -24.94 13.08 -13.00
C TRP A 10 -25.27 12.59 -11.59
N GLY A 11 -25.92 11.42 -11.47
CA GLY A 11 -26.21 10.79 -10.19
C GLY A 11 -24.95 10.34 -9.44
N GLN A 12 -23.95 9.80 -10.17
CA GLN A 12 -22.68 9.42 -9.57
C GLN A 12 -21.86 10.64 -9.12
N LEU A 13 -21.87 11.72 -9.91
CA LEU A 13 -21.23 12.98 -9.52
C LEU A 13 -21.86 13.54 -8.24
N PHE A 14 -23.18 13.56 -8.17
CA PHE A 14 -23.91 14.04 -7.00
C PHE A 14 -23.65 13.17 -5.76
N ALA A 15 -23.62 11.84 -5.91
CA ALA A 15 -23.27 10.90 -4.84
C ALA A 15 -21.84 11.12 -4.32
N ARG A 16 -20.85 11.17 -5.21
CA ARG A 16 -19.44 11.40 -4.85
C ARG A 16 -19.19 12.79 -4.26
N SER A 17 -20.09 13.74 -4.50
CA SER A 17 -20.05 15.08 -3.91
C SER A 17 -20.63 15.13 -2.49
N HIS A 18 -21.09 14.01 -1.91
CA HIS A 18 -21.60 13.97 -0.55
C HIS A 18 -20.66 14.66 0.47
N PRO A 19 -19.32 14.44 0.48
CA PRO A 19 -18.42 15.16 1.38
C PRO A 19 -18.50 16.69 1.25
N ILE A 20 -18.76 17.21 0.06
CA ILE A 20 -18.97 18.65 -0.16
C ILE A 20 -20.31 19.08 0.45
N PHE A 21 -21.36 18.30 0.20
CA PHE A 21 -22.70 18.59 0.72
C PHE A 21 -22.81 18.49 2.24
N VAL A 22 -21.97 17.71 2.93
CA VAL A 22 -22.01 17.63 4.41
C VAL A 22 -21.50 18.91 5.07
N HIS A 23 -20.55 19.62 4.44
CA HIS A 23 -19.97 20.83 5.03
C HIS A 23 -20.98 21.98 5.13
N LEU A 24 -21.94 22.06 4.19
CA LEU A 24 -22.99 23.08 4.18
C LEU A 24 -23.88 23.05 5.44
N PRO A 25 -24.64 21.96 5.73
CA PRO A 25 -25.48 21.92 6.92
C PRO A 25 -24.67 22.01 8.21
N ILE A 26 -23.46 21.44 8.27
CA ILE A 26 -22.59 21.55 9.45
C ILE A 26 -22.29 23.03 9.74
N GLY A 27 -21.74 23.77 8.77
CA GLY A 27 -21.39 25.17 8.96
C GLY A 27 -22.61 26.05 9.26
N ILE A 28 -23.71 25.87 8.51
CA ILE A 28 -24.91 26.69 8.62
C ILE A 28 -25.63 26.46 9.96
N LEU A 29 -25.75 25.21 10.40
CA LEU A 29 -26.42 24.90 11.67
C LEU A 29 -25.55 25.25 12.88
N LEU A 30 -24.22 25.13 12.79
CA LEU A 30 -23.31 25.65 13.82
C LEU A 30 -23.41 27.18 13.91
N LEU A 31 -23.51 27.89 12.78
CA LEU A 31 -23.74 29.33 12.77
C LEU A 31 -25.09 29.68 13.42
N ALA A 32 -26.16 28.95 13.12
CA ALA A 32 -27.46 29.13 13.77
C ALA A 32 -27.37 28.92 15.30
N MET A 33 -26.58 27.93 15.75
CA MET A 33 -26.32 27.69 17.17
C MET A 33 -25.58 28.86 17.83
N ILE A 34 -24.50 29.35 17.21
CA ILE A 34 -23.74 30.50 17.71
C ILE A 34 -24.63 31.74 17.80
N MET A 35 -25.42 32.02 16.76
CA MET A 35 -26.36 33.14 16.77
C MET A 35 -27.41 33.01 17.87
N ALA A 36 -27.97 31.82 18.09
CA ALA A 36 -28.94 31.58 19.16
C ALA A 36 -28.34 31.78 20.56
N LEU A 37 -27.09 31.32 20.78
CA LEU A 37 -26.35 31.55 22.02
C LEU A 37 -26.05 33.04 22.24
N LEU A 38 -25.60 33.75 21.21
CA LEU A 38 -25.31 35.18 21.29
C LEU A 38 -26.57 36.01 21.52
N ALA A 39 -27.65 35.68 20.81
CA ALA A 39 -28.95 36.35 20.88
C ALA A 39 -29.70 36.14 22.21
N SER A 40 -29.16 35.32 23.12
CA SER A 40 -29.59 35.26 24.52
C SER A 40 -29.16 36.49 25.31
N LYS A 41 -28.09 37.18 24.89
CA LYS A 41 -27.59 38.42 25.50
C LYS A 41 -28.27 39.61 24.83
N THR A 42 -28.72 40.58 25.62
CA THR A 42 -29.43 41.78 25.17
C THR A 42 -28.68 42.56 24.08
N ARG A 43 -27.34 42.63 24.20
CA ARG A 43 -26.46 43.29 23.21
C ARG A 43 -26.51 42.72 21.79
N TRP A 44 -26.99 41.48 21.61
CA TRP A 44 -27.01 40.80 20.30
C TRP A 44 -28.41 40.36 19.87
N HIS A 45 -29.48 40.93 20.44
CA HIS A 45 -30.84 40.52 20.11
C HIS A 45 -31.21 40.66 18.63
N ALA A 46 -30.56 41.57 17.89
CA ALA A 46 -30.73 41.73 16.46
C ALA A 46 -30.51 40.44 15.66
N LEU A 47 -29.64 39.54 16.15
CA LEU A 47 -29.36 38.25 15.49
C LEU A 47 -30.58 37.32 15.48
N ARG A 48 -31.58 37.51 16.35
CA ARG A 48 -32.78 36.64 16.39
C ARG A 48 -33.54 36.61 15.06
N ALA A 49 -33.52 37.70 14.31
CA ALA A 49 -34.22 37.79 13.02
C ALA A 49 -33.58 36.88 11.95
N ALA A 50 -32.28 36.64 12.02
CA ALA A 50 -31.55 35.80 11.05
C ALA A 50 -31.70 34.30 11.33
N ILE A 51 -31.92 33.90 12.58
CA ILE A 51 -31.94 32.47 12.99
C ILE A 51 -32.91 31.61 12.18
N PRO A 52 -34.19 31.99 11.95
CA PRO A 52 -35.12 31.15 11.18
C PRO A 52 -34.66 30.91 9.74
N VAL A 53 -34.11 31.93 9.07
CA VAL A 53 -33.62 31.78 7.69
C VAL A 53 -32.42 30.85 7.66
N THR A 54 -31.47 31.02 8.58
CA THR A 54 -30.31 30.14 8.67
C THR A 54 -30.70 28.69 8.97
N LEU A 55 -31.66 28.46 9.86
CA LEU A 55 -32.19 27.11 10.14
C LEU A 55 -32.88 26.49 8.93
N LEU A 56 -33.64 27.27 8.16
CA LEU A 56 -34.31 26.79 6.94
C LEU A 56 -33.29 26.37 5.88
N VAL A 57 -32.28 27.21 5.63
CA VAL A 57 -31.21 26.87 4.68
C VAL A 57 -30.43 25.65 5.18
N GLY A 58 -30.12 25.60 6.47
CA GLY A 58 -29.45 24.46 7.10
C GLY A 58 -30.25 23.16 6.96
N PHE A 59 -31.58 23.22 7.13
CA PHE A 59 -32.49 22.09 6.92
C PHE A 59 -32.46 21.61 5.47
N ILE A 60 -32.60 22.50 4.49
CA ILE A 60 -32.58 22.16 3.06
C ILE A 60 -31.23 21.51 2.70
N SER A 61 -30.11 22.09 3.16
CA SER A 61 -28.79 21.52 2.95
C SER A 61 -28.62 20.15 3.65
N ALA A 62 -29.19 19.95 4.83
CA ALA A 62 -29.15 18.67 5.55
C ALA A 62 -29.93 17.58 4.80
N VAL A 63 -31.09 17.91 4.23
CA VAL A 63 -31.84 17.00 3.35
C VAL A 63 -31.03 16.65 2.11
N GLY A 64 -30.41 17.63 1.45
CA GLY A 64 -29.51 17.38 0.31
C GLY A 64 -28.31 16.49 0.65
N SER A 65 -27.74 16.67 1.85
CA SER A 65 -26.69 15.81 2.38
C SER A 65 -27.18 14.37 2.62
N CYS A 66 -28.39 14.18 3.19
CA CYS A 66 -28.99 12.85 3.36
C CYS A 66 -29.22 12.15 2.01
N LEU A 67 -29.72 12.86 1.01
CA LEU A 67 -29.97 12.32 -0.33
C LEU A 67 -28.67 11.91 -1.03
N SER A 68 -27.66 12.79 -1.05
CA SER A 68 -26.34 12.47 -1.63
C SER A 68 -25.66 11.32 -0.88
N GLY A 69 -25.80 11.26 0.44
CA GLY A 69 -25.23 10.19 1.28
C GLY A 69 -25.89 8.83 1.05
N TYR A 70 -27.22 8.81 0.87
CA TYR A 70 -27.94 7.60 0.49
C TYR A 70 -27.46 7.08 -0.88
N LEU A 71 -27.29 7.96 -1.86
CA LEU A 71 -26.76 7.56 -3.17
C LEU A 71 -25.32 7.06 -3.07
N LEU A 72 -24.46 7.70 -2.27
CA LEU A 72 -23.09 7.25 -2.05
C LEU A 72 -23.03 5.89 -1.33
N SER A 73 -23.98 5.59 -0.45
CA SER A 73 -24.01 4.31 0.27
C SER A 73 -24.22 3.11 -0.66
N GLN A 74 -24.77 3.33 -1.87
CA GLN A 74 -24.94 2.28 -2.88
C GLN A 74 -23.61 1.79 -3.48
N ASP A 75 -22.52 2.55 -3.35
CA ASP A 75 -21.18 2.13 -3.80
C ASP A 75 -20.58 1.00 -2.93
N GLY A 76 -21.20 0.70 -1.78
CA GLY A 76 -20.82 -0.42 -0.91
C GLY A 76 -19.44 -0.31 -0.23
N GLY A 77 -19.09 -1.35 0.52
CA GLY A 77 -17.82 -1.46 1.24
C GLY A 77 -17.76 -0.72 2.59
N TYR A 78 -18.92 -0.43 3.18
CA TYR A 78 -19.06 0.11 4.55
C TYR A 78 -19.63 -0.97 5.48
N GLU A 79 -19.28 -0.93 6.76
CA GLU A 79 -19.91 -1.77 7.78
C GLU A 79 -21.37 -1.36 7.98
N GLU A 80 -22.27 -2.34 7.90
CA GLU A 80 -23.71 -2.12 7.76
C GLU A 80 -24.31 -1.40 8.98
N LYS A 81 -23.92 -1.77 10.20
CA LYS A 81 -24.44 -1.17 11.42
C LYS A 81 -23.98 0.28 11.59
N LEU A 82 -22.70 0.56 11.32
CA LEU A 82 -22.11 1.88 11.37
C LEU A 82 -22.74 2.80 10.33
N LEU A 83 -22.91 2.30 9.10
CA LEU A 83 -23.59 3.02 8.03
C LEU A 83 -25.03 3.39 8.41
N LEU A 84 -25.82 2.42 8.90
CA LEU A 84 -27.19 2.65 9.31
C LEU A 84 -27.28 3.64 10.48
N THR A 85 -26.37 3.53 11.46
CA THR A 85 -26.28 4.48 12.58
C THR A 85 -26.04 5.90 12.07
N HIS A 86 -25.07 6.09 11.17
CA HIS A 86 -24.79 7.39 10.58
C HIS A 86 -25.97 7.94 9.76
N GLN A 87 -26.64 7.10 8.97
CA GLN A 87 -27.81 7.49 8.19
C GLN A 87 -28.96 7.97 9.08
N VAL A 88 -29.29 7.22 10.14
CA VAL A 88 -30.34 7.60 11.10
C VAL A 88 -29.99 8.91 11.81
N LEU A 89 -28.73 9.09 12.21
CA LEU A 89 -28.26 10.31 12.84
C LEU A 89 -28.31 11.52 11.88
N GLY A 90 -27.94 11.34 10.61
CA GLY A 90 -28.07 12.36 9.57
C GLY A 90 -29.52 12.79 9.33
N ILE A 91 -30.44 11.82 9.22
CA ILE A 91 -31.88 12.08 9.10
C ILE A 91 -32.41 12.78 10.35
N SER A 92 -31.93 12.39 11.54
CA SER A 92 -32.31 13.01 12.81
C SER A 92 -31.88 14.48 12.88
N VAL A 93 -30.68 14.82 12.39
CA VAL A 93 -30.22 16.22 12.27
C VAL A 93 -31.13 17.00 11.32
N ALA A 94 -31.46 16.44 10.15
CA ALA A 94 -32.37 17.08 9.20
C ALA A 94 -33.76 17.32 9.84
N ALA A 95 -34.37 16.30 10.44
CA ALA A 95 -35.68 16.42 11.10
C ALA A 95 -35.65 17.43 12.25
N ALA A 96 -34.62 17.39 13.10
CA ALA A 96 -34.46 18.31 14.23
C ALA A 96 -34.29 19.76 13.76
N SER A 97 -33.50 20.00 12.70
CA SER A 97 -33.33 21.34 12.13
C SER A 97 -34.63 21.92 11.56
N GLY A 98 -35.43 21.10 10.86
CA GLY A 98 -36.75 21.49 10.38
C GLY A 98 -37.73 21.79 11.52
N LEU A 99 -37.74 20.97 12.57
CA LEU A 99 -38.56 21.21 13.76
C LEU A 99 -38.15 22.50 14.47
N LEU A 100 -36.85 22.76 14.60
CA LEU A 100 -36.33 23.97 15.23
C LEU A 100 -36.67 25.22 14.41
N TYR A 101 -36.61 25.15 13.08
CA TYR A 101 -37.09 26.21 12.19
C TYR A 101 -38.56 26.56 12.50
N LEU A 102 -39.44 25.55 12.61
CA LEU A 102 -40.85 25.77 12.96
C LEU A 102 -41.02 26.40 14.35
N LEU A 103 -40.18 26.00 15.32
CA LEU A 103 -40.17 26.54 16.68
C LEU A 103 -39.78 28.02 16.71
N TYR A 104 -38.80 28.42 15.90
CA TYR A 104 -38.34 29.80 15.78
C TYR A 104 -39.32 30.68 14.98
N ARG A 105 -40.14 30.09 14.10
CA ARG A 105 -41.24 30.80 13.42
C ARG A 105 -42.42 31.12 14.35
N LYS A 106 -42.57 30.42 15.48
CA LYS A 106 -43.65 30.63 16.47
C LYS A 106 -43.10 30.93 17.88
N PRO A 107 -42.41 32.08 18.09
CA PRO A 107 -41.66 32.33 19.32
C PRO A 107 -42.53 32.43 20.58
N GLY A 108 -43.79 32.86 20.49
CA GLY A 108 -44.62 33.13 21.68
C GLY A 108 -44.84 31.92 22.60
N ARG A 109 -45.30 30.79 22.07
CA ARG A 109 -45.73 29.64 22.90
C ARG A 109 -44.57 28.74 23.36
N PHE A 110 -43.44 28.76 22.65
CA PHE A 110 -42.36 27.80 22.87
C PHE A 110 -40.96 28.41 22.96
N ALA A 111 -40.83 29.73 23.20
CA ALA A 111 -39.53 30.41 23.33
C ALA A 111 -38.56 29.72 24.30
N ARG A 112 -39.07 29.17 25.42
CA ARG A 112 -38.23 28.49 26.43
C ARG A 112 -37.56 27.21 25.92
N LEU A 113 -38.11 26.58 24.88
CA LEU A 113 -37.57 25.35 24.29
C LEU A 113 -36.53 25.59 23.20
N GLN A 114 -36.41 26.82 22.69
CA GLN A 114 -35.56 27.15 21.55
C GLN A 114 -34.07 26.94 21.82
N LEU A 115 -33.56 27.48 22.94
CA LEU A 115 -32.14 27.38 23.27
C LEU A 115 -31.70 25.94 23.62
N PRO A 116 -32.45 25.17 24.44
CA PRO A 116 -32.15 23.75 24.64
C PRO A 116 -32.18 22.94 23.33
N ALA A 117 -33.17 23.17 22.46
CA ALA A 117 -33.28 22.45 21.19
C ALA A 117 -32.11 22.75 20.23
N VAL A 118 -31.60 23.99 20.23
CA VAL A 118 -30.37 24.37 19.52
C VAL A 118 -29.16 23.58 20.04
N ILE A 119 -29.00 23.45 21.36
CA ILE A 119 -27.89 22.70 21.96
C ILE A 119 -27.98 21.22 21.59
N VAL A 120 -29.19 20.65 21.60
CA VAL A 120 -29.42 19.25 21.17
C VAL A 120 -29.00 19.04 19.72
N ILE A 121 -29.30 19.99 18.81
CA ILE A 121 -28.81 19.90 17.42
C ILE A 121 -27.29 19.97 17.35
N GLY A 122 -26.64 20.81 18.16
CA GLY A 122 -25.18 20.85 18.24
C GLY A 122 -24.58 19.50 18.65
N ILE A 123 -25.14 18.86 19.68
CA ILE A 123 -24.74 17.53 20.13
C ILE A 123 -24.97 16.48 19.03
N LEU A 124 -26.16 16.49 18.41
CA LEU A 124 -26.48 15.59 17.31
C LEU A 124 -25.50 15.76 16.15
N LEU A 125 -25.20 17.00 15.73
CA LEU A 125 -24.22 17.28 14.69
C LEU A 125 -22.83 16.72 15.03
N SER A 126 -22.38 16.87 16.28
CA SER A 126 -21.10 16.31 16.72
C SER A 126 -21.09 14.78 16.66
N ILE A 127 -22.14 14.12 17.13
CA ILE A 127 -22.26 12.66 17.11
C ILE A 127 -22.35 12.17 15.65
N THR A 128 -23.20 12.77 14.82
CA THR A 128 -23.32 12.45 13.38
C THR A 128 -21.98 12.61 12.66
N GLY A 129 -21.27 13.70 12.94
CA GLY A 129 -19.95 13.99 12.38
C GLY A 129 -18.89 12.97 12.78
N HIS A 130 -18.90 12.51 14.04
CA HIS A 130 -18.03 11.44 14.52
C HIS A 130 -18.23 10.14 13.70
N TYR A 131 -19.48 9.67 13.58
CA TYR A 131 -19.79 8.47 12.81
C TYR A 131 -19.52 8.62 11.30
N GLY A 132 -19.67 9.83 10.73
CA GLY A 132 -19.27 10.10 9.35
C GLY A 132 -17.76 10.07 9.16
N GLY A 133 -17.00 10.57 10.14
CA GLY A 133 -15.54 10.46 10.21
C GLY A 133 -15.09 9.00 10.29
N SER A 134 -15.73 8.20 11.15
CA SER A 134 -15.48 6.77 11.27
C SER A 134 -15.67 6.01 9.96
N LEU A 135 -16.76 6.27 9.23
CA LEU A 135 -17.01 5.64 7.92
C LEU A 135 -15.92 5.94 6.88
N THR A 136 -15.27 7.09 6.99
CA THR A 136 -14.31 7.58 5.99
C THR A 136 -12.87 7.27 6.36
N HIS A 137 -12.52 7.35 7.64
CA HIS A 137 -11.16 7.29 8.18
C HIS A 137 -10.94 6.18 9.22
N GLY A 138 -11.99 5.53 9.71
CA GLY A 138 -11.96 4.55 10.81
C GLY A 138 -12.22 5.18 12.19
N ASP A 139 -12.74 4.39 13.13
CA ASP A 139 -13.15 4.83 14.48
C ASP A 139 -12.02 5.46 15.30
N ASP A 140 -10.78 5.03 15.06
CA ASP A 140 -9.64 5.48 15.85
C ASP A 140 -9.01 6.77 15.31
N TYR A 141 -9.44 7.29 14.15
CA TYR A 141 -8.75 8.37 13.46
C TYR A 141 -8.66 9.67 14.30
N LEU A 142 -9.79 10.11 14.86
CA LEU A 142 -9.81 11.31 15.69
C LEU A 142 -9.24 11.05 17.08
N THR A 143 -9.47 9.87 17.63
CA THR A 143 -9.03 9.54 19.00
C THR A 143 -7.52 9.33 19.05
N GLN A 144 -6.89 8.76 18.02
CA GLN A 144 -5.43 8.63 17.91
C GLN A 144 -4.72 9.98 17.88
N ALA A 145 -5.33 11.01 17.29
CA ALA A 145 -4.76 12.36 17.23
C ALA A 145 -4.94 13.18 18.52
N MET A 146 -5.75 12.71 19.48
CA MET A 146 -5.99 13.43 20.73
C MET A 146 -4.78 13.37 21.68
N PRO A 147 -4.53 14.42 22.49
CA PRO A 147 -3.60 14.37 23.61
C PRO A 147 -3.91 13.18 24.54
N GLY A 148 -2.88 12.52 25.07
CA GLY A 148 -3.04 11.25 25.82
C GLY A 148 -3.97 11.33 27.04
N PHE A 149 -4.15 12.52 27.64
CA PHE A 149 -5.13 12.70 28.72
C PHE A 149 -6.59 12.58 28.22
N LEU A 150 -6.89 13.10 27.03
CA LEU A 150 -8.22 13.02 26.41
C LEU A 150 -8.52 11.60 25.93
N GLN A 151 -7.53 10.88 25.41
CA GLN A 151 -7.67 9.47 25.04
C GLN A 151 -8.11 8.60 26.23
N LYS A 152 -7.49 8.79 27.40
CA LYS A 152 -7.85 8.07 28.63
C LYS A 152 -9.27 8.36 29.10
N VAL A 153 -9.71 9.62 29.04
CA VAL A 153 -11.07 10.03 29.46
C VAL A 153 -12.14 9.49 28.51
N MET A 154 -11.86 9.44 27.22
CA MET A 154 -12.81 9.00 26.18
C MET A 154 -12.84 7.47 25.99
N GLY A 155 -12.06 6.71 26.77
CA GLY A 155 -11.99 5.25 26.63
C GLY A 155 -11.40 4.78 25.30
N ALA A 156 -10.67 5.64 24.59
CA ALA A 156 -10.05 5.30 23.32
C ALA A 156 -8.93 4.28 23.55
N LYS A 157 -8.90 3.22 22.73
CA LYS A 157 -7.77 2.31 22.70
C LYS A 157 -6.57 3.12 22.25
N THR A 158 -5.59 3.25 23.13
CA THR A 158 -4.32 3.87 22.79
C THR A 158 -3.72 3.00 21.68
N ALA A 159 -3.67 3.51 20.45
CA ALA A 159 -2.70 3.02 19.49
C ALA A 159 -1.35 3.46 20.04
N ALA A 160 -0.83 2.69 21.00
CA ALA A 160 0.58 2.74 21.28
C ALA A 160 1.23 2.51 19.91
N ALA A 161 2.00 3.48 19.43
CA ALA A 161 3.10 3.15 18.55
C ALA A 161 3.81 2.01 19.28
N LYS A 162 3.64 0.77 18.80
CA LYS A 162 4.41 -0.36 19.29
C LYS A 162 5.83 0.06 18.97
N THR A 163 6.52 0.64 19.94
CA THR A 163 7.97 0.67 19.96
C THR A 163 8.38 -0.75 19.66
N ALA A 164 9.06 -0.94 18.53
CA ALA A 164 9.57 -2.20 18.07
C ALA A 164 10.07 -3.02 19.27
N ALA A 165 9.34 -4.07 19.64
CA ALA A 165 9.59 -4.85 20.84
C ALA A 165 10.68 -5.91 20.58
N TYR A 166 11.72 -5.51 19.85
CA TYR A 166 12.85 -6.38 19.51
C TYR A 166 14.16 -5.68 19.87
N ALA A 167 15.08 -6.43 20.47
CA ALA A 167 16.40 -5.93 20.86
C ALA A 167 17.31 -5.70 19.63
N SER A 168 17.08 -6.44 18.55
CA SER A 168 17.83 -6.38 17.31
C SER A 168 16.97 -6.89 16.14
N ILE A 169 17.24 -6.46 14.90
CA ILE A 169 16.48 -6.93 13.72
C ILE A 169 16.46 -8.45 13.55
N PRO A 170 17.52 -9.22 13.85
CA PRO A 170 17.45 -10.68 13.84
C PRO A 170 16.39 -11.27 14.78
N ASP A 171 16.11 -10.61 15.90
CA ASP A 171 15.09 -11.03 16.87
C ASP A 171 13.69 -10.48 16.55
N ALA A 172 13.58 -9.57 15.58
CA ALA A 172 12.29 -9.03 15.14
C ALA A 172 11.41 -10.13 14.53
N ARG A 173 10.11 -10.10 14.84
CA ARG A 173 9.12 -10.94 14.17
C ARG A 173 8.80 -10.34 12.83
N LEU A 174 8.98 -11.11 11.76
CA LEU A 174 8.84 -10.62 10.39
C LEU A 174 7.47 -9.96 10.16
N TYR A 175 6.39 -10.63 10.53
CA TYR A 175 5.06 -10.07 10.33
C TYR A 175 4.76 -8.93 11.31
N GLU A 176 4.72 -9.21 12.61
CA GLU A 176 4.24 -8.25 13.61
C GLU A 176 5.10 -6.98 13.71
N ASP A 177 6.42 -7.10 13.58
CA ASP A 177 7.33 -5.99 13.86
C ASP A 177 7.77 -5.26 12.58
N LEU A 178 7.78 -5.92 11.40
CA LEU A 178 8.27 -5.33 10.15
C LEU A 178 7.17 -5.12 9.09
N VAL A 179 6.29 -6.09 8.85
CA VAL A 179 5.27 -6.01 7.77
C VAL A 179 3.97 -5.36 8.24
N GLN A 180 3.47 -5.74 9.41
CA GLN A 180 2.19 -5.24 9.95
C GLN A 180 2.19 -3.71 10.08
N PRO A 181 3.25 -3.03 10.54
CA PRO A 181 3.27 -1.57 10.58
C PRO A 181 3.09 -0.93 9.20
N ILE A 182 3.64 -1.53 8.13
CA ILE A 182 3.46 -1.06 6.75
C ILE A 182 2.00 -1.19 6.34
N LEU A 183 1.40 -2.36 6.58
CA LEU A 183 -0.02 -2.60 6.26
C LEU A 183 -0.95 -1.68 7.07
N ALA A 184 -0.63 -1.46 8.35
CA ALA A 184 -1.38 -0.57 9.22
C ALA A 184 -1.37 0.87 8.71
N ASN A 185 -0.19 1.38 8.38
CA ASN A 185 -0.02 2.77 7.94
C ASN A 185 -0.56 3.03 6.53
N LYS A 186 -0.48 2.04 5.63
CA LYS A 186 -0.72 2.26 4.19
C LYS A 186 -1.99 1.61 3.66
N CYS A 187 -2.54 0.61 4.36
CA CYS A 187 -3.64 -0.20 3.84
C CYS A 187 -4.89 -0.19 4.73
N TYR A 188 -4.75 -0.07 6.05
CA TYR A 188 -5.90 -0.23 6.97
C TYR A 188 -6.96 0.85 6.78
N SER A 189 -6.61 2.06 6.33
CA SER A 189 -7.61 3.11 6.08
C SER A 189 -8.72 2.74 5.08
N CYS A 190 -8.54 1.68 4.30
CA CYS A 190 -9.53 1.16 3.34
C CYS A 190 -9.84 -0.34 3.46
N HIS A 191 -9.03 -1.10 4.20
CA HIS A 191 -9.12 -2.56 4.34
C HIS A 191 -9.15 -3.00 5.81
N ASN A 192 -10.16 -2.52 6.53
CA ASN A 192 -10.36 -2.78 7.95
C ASN A 192 -11.77 -3.33 8.22
N SER A 193 -12.10 -3.53 9.49
CA SER A 193 -13.41 -4.03 9.94
C SER A 193 -14.60 -3.13 9.57
N GLN A 194 -14.38 -1.83 9.39
CA GLN A 194 -15.39 -0.80 9.14
C GLN A 194 -15.52 -0.40 7.68
N LYS A 195 -14.42 -0.55 6.93
CA LYS A 195 -14.30 -0.23 5.51
C LYS A 195 -13.64 -1.38 4.80
N LEU A 196 -14.45 -2.06 3.97
CA LEU A 196 -14.15 -3.36 3.36
C LEU A 196 -14.04 -3.19 1.85
N LYS A 197 -13.10 -2.37 1.36
CA LYS A 197 -12.92 -2.21 -0.09
C LYS A 197 -12.44 -3.52 -0.70
N GLY A 198 -13.16 -3.97 -1.74
CA GLY A 198 -12.94 -5.27 -2.39
C GLY A 198 -13.14 -6.48 -1.47
N GLY A 199 -13.94 -6.34 -0.40
CA GLY A 199 -14.18 -7.38 0.60
C GLY A 199 -12.94 -7.80 1.42
N LEU A 200 -11.83 -7.06 1.32
CA LEU A 200 -10.53 -7.44 1.87
C LEU A 200 -10.30 -6.81 3.25
N ARG A 201 -9.80 -7.61 4.20
CA ARG A 201 -9.39 -7.20 5.54
C ARG A 201 -7.92 -7.52 5.78
N LEU A 202 -7.15 -6.54 6.27
CA LEU A 202 -5.71 -6.68 6.47
C LEU A 202 -5.26 -6.64 7.94
N GLU A 203 -6.21 -6.55 8.88
CA GLU A 203 -5.95 -6.37 10.32
C GLU A 203 -5.22 -7.56 10.97
N THR A 204 -5.44 -8.79 10.49
CA THR A 204 -4.79 -10.00 10.99
C THR A 204 -4.44 -10.95 9.86
N ILE A 205 -3.44 -11.83 10.05
CA ILE A 205 -3.04 -12.79 9.01
C ILE A 205 -4.20 -13.70 8.58
N ALA A 206 -5.05 -14.12 9.53
CA ALA A 206 -6.18 -14.99 9.25
C ALA A 206 -7.18 -14.32 8.30
N LEU A 207 -7.39 -13.02 8.47
CA LEU A 207 -8.23 -12.21 7.60
C LEU A 207 -7.58 -11.95 6.24
N ILE A 208 -6.26 -11.72 6.21
CA ILE A 208 -5.51 -11.58 4.96
C ILE A 208 -5.64 -12.87 4.14
N LYS A 209 -5.43 -14.04 4.75
CA LYS A 209 -5.54 -15.36 4.10
C LYS A 209 -6.93 -15.66 3.56
N LYS A 210 -7.99 -15.10 4.17
CA LYS A 210 -9.36 -15.22 3.66
C LYS A 210 -9.53 -14.59 2.27
N GLY A 211 -8.70 -13.60 1.94
CA GLY A 211 -8.73 -12.91 0.65
C GLY A 211 -9.90 -11.93 0.52
N GLY A 212 -10.10 -11.43 -0.70
CA GLY A 212 -11.18 -10.51 -1.05
C GLY A 212 -11.96 -10.98 -2.27
N GLU A 213 -12.77 -10.09 -2.82
CA GLU A 213 -13.64 -10.34 -3.99
C GLU A 213 -12.87 -10.72 -5.26
N HIS A 214 -11.58 -10.34 -5.33
CA HIS A 214 -10.71 -10.58 -6.49
C HIS A 214 -9.78 -11.79 -6.31
N GLY A 215 -10.02 -12.62 -5.30
CA GLY A 215 -9.25 -13.83 -5.04
C GLY A 215 -8.36 -13.76 -3.80
N PRO A 216 -7.45 -14.73 -3.64
CA PRO A 216 -6.62 -14.85 -2.45
C PRO A 216 -5.60 -13.70 -2.39
N ALA A 217 -5.56 -13.00 -1.25
CA ALA A 217 -4.58 -11.94 -1.03
C ALA A 217 -3.15 -12.52 -0.91
N LEU A 218 -3.03 -13.77 -0.46
CA LEU A 218 -1.79 -14.54 -0.33
C LEU A 218 -2.01 -15.89 -0.99
N LYS A 219 -1.16 -16.25 -1.96
CA LYS A 219 -1.28 -17.49 -2.72
C LYS A 219 0.07 -18.18 -2.86
N ASP A 220 0.12 -19.45 -2.46
CA ASP A 220 1.21 -20.42 -2.72
C ASP A 220 2.63 -19.94 -2.38
N SER A 221 2.79 -18.95 -1.50
CA SER A 221 4.07 -18.27 -1.24
C SER A 221 4.68 -17.60 -2.47
N LEU A 222 3.85 -17.29 -3.47
CA LEU A 222 4.22 -16.66 -4.73
C LEU A 222 3.69 -15.22 -4.75
N PRO A 223 4.54 -14.20 -4.57
CA PRO A 223 4.14 -12.79 -4.60
C PRO A 223 3.37 -12.42 -5.87
N GLU A 224 3.86 -12.84 -7.04
CA GLU A 224 3.25 -12.57 -8.34
C GLU A 224 1.85 -13.18 -8.52
N SER A 225 1.55 -14.26 -7.79
CA SER A 225 0.22 -14.90 -7.79
C SER A 225 -0.68 -14.42 -6.65
N SER A 226 -0.17 -13.54 -5.78
CA SER A 226 -0.86 -13.01 -4.61
C SER A 226 -1.46 -11.63 -4.92
N GLU A 227 -2.78 -11.49 -4.84
CA GLU A 227 -3.44 -10.21 -5.18
C GLU A 227 -2.90 -9.04 -4.36
N LEU A 228 -2.52 -9.26 -3.09
CA LEU A 228 -1.95 -8.22 -2.25
C LEU A 228 -0.72 -7.58 -2.89
N PHE A 229 0.21 -8.40 -3.42
CA PHE A 229 1.45 -7.91 -3.98
C PHE A 229 1.28 -7.40 -5.40
N ARG A 230 0.50 -8.09 -6.23
CA ARG A 230 0.20 -7.68 -7.61
C ARG A 230 -0.37 -6.25 -7.67
N ARG A 231 -1.25 -5.91 -6.74
CA ARG A 231 -1.86 -4.57 -6.61
C ARG A 231 -0.85 -3.46 -6.31
N LEU A 232 0.26 -3.78 -5.64
CA LEU A 232 1.33 -2.81 -5.32
C LEU A 232 2.18 -2.46 -6.55
N LEU A 233 2.28 -3.40 -7.50
CA LEU A 233 3.10 -3.25 -8.71
C LEU A 233 2.37 -2.52 -9.86
N LEU A 234 1.06 -2.26 -9.72
CA LEU A 234 0.27 -1.63 -10.77
C LEU A 234 0.74 -0.18 -11.08
N PRO A 235 0.54 0.31 -12.32
CA PRO A 235 0.83 1.69 -12.72
C PRO A 235 0.06 2.72 -11.87
N GLU A 236 0.59 3.94 -11.76
CA GLU A 236 0.01 4.97 -10.88
C GLU A 236 -1.43 5.38 -11.23
N ASN A 237 -1.77 5.22 -12.49
CA ASN A 237 -3.01 5.54 -13.15
C ASN A 237 -3.99 4.36 -13.24
N ASP A 238 -3.60 3.18 -12.75
CA ASP A 238 -4.47 2.02 -12.68
C ASP A 238 -5.44 2.15 -11.49
N GLU A 239 -6.74 1.98 -11.75
CA GLU A 239 -7.79 2.11 -10.74
C GLU A 239 -7.75 1.01 -9.66
N HIS A 240 -7.12 -0.11 -9.95
CA HIS A 240 -6.95 -1.21 -9.00
C HIS A 240 -5.66 -1.11 -8.19
N ARG A 241 -4.76 -0.16 -8.51
CA ARG A 241 -3.52 0.06 -7.74
C ARG A 241 -3.84 0.34 -6.28
N MET A 242 -3.08 -0.32 -5.41
CA MET A 242 -3.07 -0.04 -3.98
C MET A 242 -1.65 0.33 -3.51
N PRO A 243 -1.49 1.33 -2.64
CA PRO A 243 -2.49 2.33 -2.24
C PRO A 243 -2.93 3.21 -3.42
N PRO A 244 -4.18 3.74 -3.41
CA PRO A 244 -4.68 4.56 -4.51
C PRO A 244 -3.93 5.89 -4.60
N LYS A 245 -4.02 6.53 -5.77
CA LYS A 245 -3.38 7.84 -6.03
C LYS A 245 -3.74 8.86 -4.94
N GLY A 246 -2.72 9.55 -4.42
CA GLY A 246 -2.87 10.55 -3.36
C GLY A 246 -2.79 10.01 -1.93
N LYS A 247 -2.62 8.69 -1.75
CA LYS A 247 -2.27 8.09 -0.45
C LYS A 247 -0.76 7.79 -0.36
N PRO A 248 -0.19 7.63 0.85
CA PRO A 248 1.22 7.29 1.02
C PRO A 248 1.56 6.02 0.22
N GLY A 249 2.44 6.15 -0.78
CA GLY A 249 2.88 5.03 -1.61
C GLY A 249 3.80 4.08 -0.85
N ILE A 250 3.96 2.86 -1.36
CA ILE A 250 4.90 1.87 -0.81
C ILE A 250 6.32 2.21 -1.30
N THR A 251 7.29 2.25 -0.37
CA THR A 251 8.71 2.46 -0.70
C THR A 251 9.37 1.16 -1.16
N PRO A 252 10.50 1.20 -1.89
CA PRO A 252 11.18 -0.03 -2.31
C PRO A 252 11.59 -0.97 -1.16
N PRO A 253 12.12 -0.48 -0.01
CA PRO A 253 12.40 -1.35 1.14
C PRO A 253 11.14 -2.00 1.73
N GLU A 254 10.05 -1.25 1.84
CA GLU A 254 8.76 -1.78 2.32
C GLU A 254 8.18 -2.84 1.36
N LEU A 255 8.27 -2.59 0.05
CA LEU A 255 7.84 -3.54 -0.97
C LEU A 255 8.65 -4.84 -0.86
N ALA A 256 9.96 -4.74 -0.68
CA ALA A 256 10.84 -5.89 -0.50
C ALA A 256 10.53 -6.68 0.77
N LEU A 257 10.17 -6.01 1.88
CA LEU A 257 9.73 -6.67 3.11
C LEU A 257 8.43 -7.44 2.90
N ILE A 258 7.44 -6.85 2.23
CA ILE A 258 6.17 -7.50 1.91
C ILE A 258 6.40 -8.68 0.97
N GLN A 259 7.22 -8.51 -0.08
CA GLN A 259 7.58 -9.57 -1.01
C GLN A 259 8.21 -10.76 -0.27
N TRP A 260 9.26 -10.50 0.51
CA TRP A 260 9.97 -11.53 1.25
C TRP A 260 9.04 -12.27 2.22
N TRP A 261 8.18 -11.54 2.92
CA TRP A 261 7.20 -12.16 3.81
C TRP A 261 6.26 -13.12 3.07
N ILE A 262 5.79 -12.78 1.87
CA ILE A 262 4.96 -13.69 1.06
C ILE A 262 5.77 -14.90 0.62
N GLU A 263 7.01 -14.71 0.14
CA GLU A 263 7.92 -15.80 -0.27
C GLU A 263 8.19 -16.80 0.86
N GLN A 264 8.24 -16.33 2.11
CA GLN A 264 8.39 -17.20 3.29
C GLN A 264 7.08 -17.90 3.72
N GLY A 265 6.02 -17.80 2.92
CA GLY A 265 4.70 -18.38 3.21
C GLY A 265 3.84 -17.54 4.15
N ALA A 266 4.12 -16.23 4.23
CA ALA A 266 3.45 -15.28 5.11
C ALA A 266 3.32 -15.78 6.57
N PRO A 267 4.45 -16.12 7.22
CA PRO A 267 4.44 -16.67 8.57
C PRO A 267 3.99 -15.59 9.57
N GLU A 268 3.16 -15.98 10.53
CA GLU A 268 2.64 -15.06 11.54
C GLU A 268 3.67 -14.74 12.64
N HIS A 269 4.43 -15.75 13.08
CA HIS A 269 5.25 -15.66 14.30
C HIS A 269 6.75 -15.89 14.09
N LYS A 270 7.23 -16.12 12.86
CA LYS A 270 8.66 -16.38 12.61
C LYS A 270 9.51 -15.13 12.81
N GLN A 271 10.66 -15.30 13.47
CA GLN A 271 11.66 -14.26 13.61
C GLN A 271 12.56 -14.19 12.38
N VAL A 272 13.13 -13.00 12.13
CA VAL A 272 14.03 -12.75 11.02
C VAL A 272 15.22 -13.71 11.03
N LYS A 273 15.80 -14.05 12.19
CA LYS A 273 16.94 -14.97 12.29
C LYS A 273 16.63 -16.38 11.77
N GLU A 274 15.38 -16.83 11.89
CA GLU A 274 14.92 -18.17 11.50
C GLU A 274 14.70 -18.31 9.98
N LEU A 275 14.75 -17.19 9.25
CA LEU A 275 14.42 -17.14 7.84
C LEU A 275 15.67 -16.92 6.98
N PRO A 276 15.71 -17.55 5.78
CA PRO A 276 16.77 -17.30 4.82
C PRO A 276 16.75 -15.84 4.38
N LYS A 277 17.90 -15.17 4.54
CA LYS A 277 18.10 -13.77 4.15
C LYS A 277 18.82 -13.78 2.82
N THR A 278 18.05 -13.66 1.74
CA THR A 278 18.58 -13.66 0.38
C THR A 278 18.42 -12.28 -0.24
N GLY A 279 19.49 -11.77 -0.83
CA GLY A 279 19.37 -10.71 -1.82
C GLY A 279 19.12 -9.32 -1.25
N MET A 280 18.05 -8.69 -1.73
CA MET A 280 17.61 -7.36 -1.31
C MET A 280 17.26 -7.31 0.17
N ILE A 281 16.71 -8.39 0.72
CA ILE A 281 16.23 -8.36 2.08
C ILE A 281 17.37 -8.28 3.10
N ALA A 282 18.53 -8.88 2.81
CA ALA A 282 19.69 -8.75 3.68
C ALA A 282 20.12 -7.27 3.81
N ALA A 283 20.20 -6.56 2.68
CA ALA A 283 20.52 -5.14 2.66
C ALA A 283 19.45 -4.26 3.33
N VAL A 284 18.17 -4.59 3.12
CA VAL A 284 17.04 -3.88 3.78
C VAL A 284 17.09 -4.09 5.29
N LEU A 285 17.34 -5.32 5.76
CA LEU A 285 17.42 -5.66 7.18
C LEU A 285 18.65 -5.06 7.85
N GLU A 286 19.79 -4.98 7.16
CA GLU A 286 20.99 -4.26 7.63
C GLU A 286 20.71 -2.76 7.78
N GLY A 287 20.02 -2.15 6.81
CA GLY A 287 19.59 -0.75 6.89
C GLY A 287 18.62 -0.46 8.05
N LEU A 288 17.93 -1.48 8.58
CA LEU A 288 17.05 -1.35 9.75
C LEU A 288 17.79 -1.58 11.10
N GLN A 289 19.02 -2.09 11.10
CA GLN A 289 19.78 -2.46 12.33
C GLN A 289 20.54 -1.29 12.97
N GLY A 290 20.80 -0.21 12.23
CA GLY A 290 21.49 0.97 12.75
C GLY A 290 20.70 2.21 12.42
N GLY A 291 20.55 3.11 13.40
CA GLY A 291 20.03 4.47 13.23
C GLY A 291 20.99 5.35 12.42
N ALA A 292 21.38 4.90 11.24
CA ALA A 292 21.94 5.73 10.19
C ALA A 292 20.79 6.17 9.31
N ASP A 293 20.80 7.43 8.91
CA ASP A 293 19.91 8.00 7.92
C ASP A 293 19.63 7.01 6.79
N ILE A 294 18.36 6.91 6.37
CA ILE A 294 17.85 6.09 5.25
C ILE A 294 18.50 6.48 3.89
N GLU A 295 19.59 7.24 3.90
CA GLU A 295 20.23 7.85 2.74
C GLU A 295 21.41 7.07 2.16
N LYS A 296 21.89 5.98 2.79
CA LYS A 296 23.05 5.23 2.26
C LYS A 296 22.76 3.77 1.94
N ASN A 297 22.08 3.55 0.82
CA ASN A 297 21.93 2.23 0.22
C ASN A 297 23.17 1.90 -0.63
N GLU A 298 23.98 0.90 -0.24
CA GLU A 298 25.19 0.49 -0.98
C GLU A 298 24.90 0.06 -2.45
N PHE A 299 23.64 -0.27 -2.76
CA PHE A 299 23.19 -0.60 -4.12
C PHE A 299 22.67 0.61 -4.90
N VAL A 300 22.80 1.82 -4.37
CA VAL A 300 22.48 3.08 -5.08
C VAL A 300 23.75 3.93 -5.08
N PRO A 301 24.24 4.39 -6.24
CA PRO A 301 25.42 5.25 -6.26
C PRO A 301 25.17 6.56 -5.51
N GLU A 302 26.17 7.06 -4.79
CA GLU A 302 26.07 8.36 -4.06
C GLU A 302 26.14 9.57 -5.02
N GLU A 303 26.68 9.39 -6.23
CA GLU A 303 26.81 10.45 -7.23
C GLU A 303 25.44 10.97 -7.69
N ALA A 304 25.23 12.28 -7.69
CA ALA A 304 24.02 12.85 -8.27
C ALA A 304 23.93 12.55 -9.78
N VAL A 305 22.74 12.21 -10.25
CA VAL A 305 22.45 12.01 -11.68
C VAL A 305 21.36 12.98 -12.14
N ALA A 306 21.43 13.41 -13.40
CA ALA A 306 20.37 14.22 -14.01
C ALA A 306 19.07 13.41 -14.13
N ALA A 307 17.93 14.10 -14.08
CA ALA A 307 16.63 13.48 -14.29
C ALA A 307 16.57 12.75 -15.65
N ALA A 308 15.90 11.59 -15.66
CA ALA A 308 15.69 10.83 -16.89
C ALA A 308 14.69 11.52 -17.83
N ASP A 309 14.82 11.25 -19.13
CA ASP A 309 13.87 11.71 -20.13
C ASP A 309 12.47 11.12 -19.85
N ARG A 310 11.51 12.02 -19.62
CA ARG A 310 10.12 11.66 -19.32
C ARG A 310 9.49 10.84 -20.44
N LYS A 311 9.81 11.14 -21.70
CA LYS A 311 9.28 10.41 -22.86
C LYS A 311 9.73 8.95 -22.87
N ALA A 312 10.98 8.68 -22.48
CA ALA A 312 11.49 7.33 -22.37
C ALA A 312 10.78 6.54 -21.25
N ILE A 313 10.54 7.18 -20.10
CA ILE A 313 9.76 6.60 -19.00
C ILE A 313 8.34 6.26 -19.45
N ASP A 314 7.64 7.21 -20.07
CA ASP A 314 6.26 7.01 -20.51
C ASP A 314 6.16 5.90 -21.58
N THR A 315 7.17 5.80 -22.45
CA THR A 315 7.26 4.73 -23.47
C THR A 315 7.37 3.35 -22.80
N LEU A 316 8.23 3.19 -21.79
CA LEU A 316 8.34 1.95 -21.03
C LEU A 316 7.04 1.62 -20.28
N GLN A 317 6.44 2.62 -19.62
CA GLN A 317 5.19 2.46 -18.89
C GLN A 317 4.02 2.01 -19.78
N SER A 318 3.96 2.49 -21.03
CA SER A 318 2.94 2.04 -21.99
C SER A 318 3.11 0.57 -22.41
N ARG A 319 4.29 -0.03 -22.21
CA ARG A 319 4.57 -1.46 -22.42
C ARG A 319 4.35 -2.33 -21.17
N GLY A 320 3.73 -1.78 -20.13
CA GLY A 320 3.50 -2.48 -18.85
C GLY A 320 4.74 -2.54 -17.95
N VAL A 321 5.81 -1.82 -18.28
CA VAL A 321 7.05 -1.77 -17.49
C VAL A 321 6.91 -0.72 -16.38
N LYS A 322 7.18 -1.12 -15.14
CA LYS A 322 7.17 -0.21 -13.99
C LYS A 322 8.52 0.50 -13.88
N VAL A 323 8.49 1.82 -13.73
CA VAL A 323 9.67 2.66 -13.50
C VAL A 323 9.45 3.46 -12.21
N MET A 324 10.39 3.41 -11.27
CA MET A 324 10.31 4.03 -9.94
C MET A 324 11.62 4.73 -9.58
N ALA A 325 11.55 5.86 -8.87
CA ALA A 325 12.72 6.49 -8.26
C ALA A 325 13.19 5.70 -7.03
N LEU A 326 14.51 5.63 -6.80
CA LEU A 326 15.12 4.86 -5.70
C LEU A 326 15.18 5.59 -4.35
N GLY A 327 14.52 6.74 -4.24
CA GLY A 327 14.43 7.53 -3.02
C GLY A 327 13.77 8.87 -3.29
N GLU A 328 13.36 9.57 -2.24
CA GLU A 328 12.82 10.92 -2.36
C GLU A 328 13.94 11.87 -2.84
N GLY A 329 13.70 12.62 -3.91
CA GLY A 329 14.72 13.49 -4.53
C GLY A 329 15.82 12.78 -5.35
N SER A 330 15.83 11.44 -5.40
CA SER A 330 16.79 10.69 -6.21
C SER A 330 16.32 10.57 -7.67
N ASN A 331 17.23 10.86 -8.60
CA ASN A 331 16.99 10.65 -10.03
C ASN A 331 17.38 9.23 -10.49
N TYR A 332 17.88 8.37 -9.61
CA TYR A 332 18.14 6.97 -9.92
C TYR A 332 16.84 6.16 -9.98
N LEU A 333 16.84 5.17 -10.86
CA LEU A 333 15.65 4.42 -11.22
C LEU A 333 15.79 2.92 -10.96
N SER A 334 14.68 2.36 -10.49
CA SER A 334 14.34 0.93 -10.54
C SER A 334 13.37 0.70 -11.69
N VAL A 335 13.66 -0.28 -12.54
CA VAL A 335 12.79 -0.72 -13.63
C VAL A 335 12.41 -2.18 -13.41
N SER A 336 11.12 -2.49 -13.48
CA SER A 336 10.59 -3.85 -13.35
C SER A 336 9.64 -4.18 -14.49
N CYS A 337 9.90 -5.28 -15.17
CA CYS A 337 9.15 -5.81 -16.30
C CYS A 337 8.27 -7.00 -15.93
N VAL A 338 8.04 -7.27 -14.64
CA VAL A 338 7.26 -8.43 -14.17
C VAL A 338 5.83 -8.44 -14.73
N ASN A 339 5.24 -7.26 -14.94
CA ASN A 339 3.90 -7.12 -15.55
C ASN A 339 3.94 -7.07 -17.09
N ALA A 340 5.12 -7.25 -17.71
CA ALA A 340 5.35 -7.19 -19.14
C ALA A 340 5.91 -8.53 -19.63
N ALA A 341 5.16 -9.63 -19.46
CA ALA A 341 5.60 -10.97 -19.83
C ALA A 341 6.02 -11.11 -21.31
N ASP A 342 5.47 -10.28 -22.20
CA ASP A 342 5.82 -10.25 -23.62
C ASP A 342 7.10 -9.44 -23.93
N PHE A 343 7.71 -8.78 -22.94
CA PHE A 343 8.92 -7.98 -23.10
C PHE A 343 10.07 -8.86 -23.62
N GLY A 344 10.61 -8.52 -24.79
CA GLY A 344 11.62 -9.32 -25.49
C GLY A 344 12.91 -8.56 -25.80
N ASP A 345 13.81 -9.20 -26.54
CA ASP A 345 15.16 -8.69 -26.82
C ASP A 345 15.17 -7.30 -27.48
N SER A 346 14.21 -7.04 -28.38
CA SER A 346 14.05 -5.73 -29.04
C SER A 346 13.61 -4.63 -28.08
N ASP A 347 12.85 -4.97 -27.03
CA ASP A 347 12.30 -4.00 -26.09
C ASP A 347 13.36 -3.50 -25.11
N VAL A 348 14.45 -4.26 -24.90
CA VAL A 348 15.60 -3.84 -24.08
C VAL A 348 16.22 -2.53 -24.60
N LEU A 349 16.11 -2.26 -25.91
CA LEU A 349 16.55 -0.98 -26.50
C LEU A 349 15.84 0.23 -25.90
N LEU A 350 14.61 0.07 -25.40
CA LEU A 350 13.84 1.12 -24.73
C LEU A 350 14.43 1.50 -23.37
N LEU A 351 15.31 0.69 -22.78
CA LEU A 351 16.00 0.97 -21.52
C LEU A 351 17.24 1.85 -21.71
N LEU A 352 17.84 1.86 -22.90
CA LEU A 352 19.10 2.56 -23.18
C LEU A 352 19.06 4.08 -22.94
N PRO A 353 17.94 4.80 -23.20
CA PRO A 353 17.82 6.21 -22.80
C PRO A 353 17.98 6.45 -21.30
N LEU A 354 17.71 5.43 -20.46
CA LEU A 354 17.82 5.51 -18.99
C LEU A 354 19.18 5.05 -18.46
N LYS A 355 20.17 4.78 -19.31
CA LYS A 355 21.44 4.12 -18.91
C LYS A 355 22.24 4.84 -17.82
N GLN A 356 22.04 6.15 -17.64
CA GLN A 356 22.72 6.92 -16.58
C GLN A 356 21.99 6.80 -15.23
N GLN A 357 20.68 6.56 -15.26
CA GLN A 357 19.81 6.55 -14.10
C GLN A 357 19.41 5.14 -13.66
N LEU A 358 19.41 4.16 -14.57
CA LEU A 358 18.93 2.81 -14.31
C LEU A 358 19.95 2.02 -13.47
N VAL A 359 19.56 1.73 -12.23
CA VAL A 359 20.41 1.09 -11.23
C VAL A 359 19.90 -0.30 -10.86
N TRP A 360 18.57 -0.48 -10.75
CA TRP A 360 17.96 -1.80 -10.52
C TRP A 360 17.10 -2.19 -11.70
N LEU A 361 17.36 -3.37 -12.27
CA LEU A 361 16.59 -3.91 -13.37
C LEU A 361 16.05 -5.30 -13.03
N ASP A 362 14.74 -5.45 -13.08
CA ASP A 362 14.05 -6.73 -12.99
C ASP A 362 13.36 -7.04 -14.32
N VAL A 363 13.85 -8.06 -15.00
CA VAL A 363 13.31 -8.59 -16.26
C VAL A 363 12.88 -10.05 -16.09
N SER A 364 12.58 -10.45 -14.85
CA SER A 364 12.14 -11.81 -14.56
C SER A 364 10.80 -12.14 -15.21
N GLY A 365 10.64 -13.39 -15.63
CA GLY A 365 9.42 -13.87 -16.29
C GLY A 365 9.19 -13.32 -17.71
N THR A 366 10.16 -12.61 -18.29
CA THR A 366 10.06 -12.02 -19.63
C THR A 366 10.60 -12.96 -20.73
N LYS A 367 10.48 -12.55 -22.00
CA LYS A 367 10.91 -13.32 -23.18
C LYS A 367 12.35 -13.06 -23.62
N ILE A 368 13.15 -12.35 -22.81
CA ILE A 368 14.54 -12.02 -23.16
C ILE A 368 15.42 -13.28 -23.28
N SER A 369 16.39 -13.23 -24.18
CA SER A 369 17.37 -14.26 -24.47
C SER A 369 18.79 -13.70 -24.41
N ASP A 370 19.81 -14.52 -24.70
CA ASP A 370 21.20 -14.06 -24.76
C ASP A 370 21.39 -12.85 -25.71
N SER A 371 20.53 -12.67 -26.72
CA SER A 371 20.58 -11.52 -27.64
C SER A 371 20.37 -10.17 -26.94
N ALA A 372 19.65 -10.15 -25.82
CA ALA A 372 19.45 -8.94 -25.01
C ALA A 372 20.73 -8.47 -24.30
N MET A 373 21.69 -9.38 -24.05
CA MET A 373 22.82 -9.13 -23.16
C MET A 373 23.73 -8.00 -23.64
N VAL A 374 23.91 -7.85 -24.95
CA VAL A 374 24.68 -6.74 -25.55
C VAL A 374 24.08 -5.37 -25.18
N ASN A 375 22.75 -5.28 -25.09
CA ASN A 375 22.06 -4.05 -24.73
C ASN A 375 22.02 -3.85 -23.21
N ILE A 376 21.81 -4.92 -22.43
CA ILE A 376 21.85 -4.86 -20.96
C ILE A 376 23.25 -4.42 -20.48
N ALA A 377 24.31 -4.91 -21.12
CA ALA A 377 25.70 -4.57 -20.82
C ALA A 377 26.04 -3.07 -21.01
N GLN A 378 25.20 -2.31 -21.71
CA GLN A 378 25.36 -0.86 -21.87
C GLN A 378 24.80 -0.06 -20.67
N LEU A 379 24.05 -0.70 -19.78
CA LEU A 379 23.49 -0.11 -18.56
C LEU A 379 24.55 -0.16 -17.44
N THR A 380 25.60 0.64 -17.60
CA THR A 380 26.82 0.55 -16.76
C THR A 380 26.62 0.97 -15.30
N LYS A 381 25.50 1.63 -14.99
CA LYS A 381 25.10 2.01 -13.62
C LYS A 381 24.31 0.92 -12.89
N LEU A 382 24.04 -0.22 -13.52
CA LEU A 382 23.36 -1.34 -12.86
C LEU A 382 24.15 -1.85 -11.65
N THR A 383 23.47 -1.93 -10.52
CA THR A 383 23.94 -2.59 -9.29
C THR A 383 23.16 -3.86 -8.99
N ARG A 384 21.93 -3.97 -9.50
CA ARG A 384 21.06 -5.15 -9.35
C ARG A 384 20.44 -5.52 -10.69
N LEU A 385 20.57 -6.79 -11.05
CA LEU A 385 19.95 -7.38 -12.22
C LEU A 385 19.25 -8.70 -11.86
N ASN A 386 17.94 -8.75 -12.06
CA ASN A 386 17.14 -9.96 -11.92
C ASN A 386 16.66 -10.42 -13.30
N MET A 387 17.12 -11.58 -13.74
CA MET A 387 16.74 -12.25 -14.99
C MET A 387 16.22 -13.66 -14.70
N LYS A 388 15.60 -13.87 -13.53
CA LYS A 388 14.99 -15.15 -13.17
C LYS A 388 13.93 -15.56 -14.21
N GLN A 389 13.88 -16.84 -14.58
CA GLN A 389 12.81 -17.39 -15.43
C GLN A 389 12.67 -16.62 -16.76
N THR A 390 13.76 -16.58 -17.53
CA THR A 390 13.80 -15.99 -18.88
C THR A 390 14.26 -17.04 -19.89
N ARG A 391 14.70 -16.65 -21.09
CA ARG A 391 15.28 -17.55 -22.11
C ARG A 391 16.79 -17.40 -22.23
N ILE A 392 17.46 -16.92 -21.19
CA ILE A 392 18.91 -16.80 -21.14
C ILE A 392 19.52 -18.19 -21.08
N ALA A 393 20.37 -18.53 -22.05
CA ALA A 393 21.07 -19.81 -22.11
C ALA A 393 22.55 -19.69 -21.72
N GLY A 394 22.95 -18.56 -21.13
CA GLY A 394 24.27 -18.38 -20.51
C GLY A 394 25.41 -17.98 -21.45
N LYS A 395 25.18 -18.00 -22.77
CA LYS A 395 26.24 -17.82 -23.79
C LYS A 395 26.87 -16.43 -23.79
N GLN A 396 26.15 -15.42 -23.30
CA GLN A 396 26.61 -14.01 -23.30
C GLN A 396 26.78 -13.41 -21.89
N LEU A 397 26.94 -14.24 -20.85
CA LEU A 397 27.11 -13.74 -19.48
C LEU A 397 28.40 -12.92 -19.28
N ASN A 398 29.44 -13.15 -20.08
CA ASN A 398 30.66 -12.34 -20.07
C ASN A 398 30.42 -10.87 -20.43
N ALA A 399 29.34 -10.55 -21.17
CA ALA A 399 28.99 -9.18 -21.51
C ALA A 399 28.76 -8.32 -20.26
N LEU A 400 28.33 -8.93 -19.14
CA LEU A 400 28.14 -8.23 -17.87
C LEU A 400 29.44 -7.69 -17.26
N ALA A 401 30.62 -8.05 -17.76
CA ALA A 401 31.89 -7.48 -17.28
C ALA A 401 31.96 -5.95 -17.40
N THR A 402 31.17 -5.34 -18.30
CA THR A 402 31.07 -3.89 -18.46
C THR A 402 30.25 -3.21 -17.35
N CYS A 403 29.33 -3.94 -16.70
CA CYS A 403 28.54 -3.47 -15.57
C CYS A 403 29.38 -3.53 -14.28
N ARG A 404 30.39 -2.65 -14.19
CA ARG A 404 31.40 -2.63 -13.11
C ARG A 404 30.86 -2.28 -11.72
N GLN A 405 29.58 -1.95 -11.62
CA GLN A 405 28.89 -1.67 -10.37
C GLN A 405 27.90 -2.79 -9.99
N LEU A 406 27.78 -3.84 -10.82
CA LEU A 406 26.82 -4.91 -10.61
C LEU A 406 27.24 -5.75 -9.41
N LYS A 407 26.45 -5.70 -8.34
CA LYS A 407 26.67 -6.42 -7.08
C LYS A 407 25.76 -7.62 -6.92
N TYR A 408 24.55 -7.55 -7.48
CA TYR A 408 23.52 -8.59 -7.38
C TYR A 408 23.10 -9.08 -8.77
N LEU A 409 23.14 -10.39 -8.96
CA LEU A 409 22.66 -11.06 -10.16
C LEU A 409 21.79 -12.27 -9.80
N ASN A 410 20.55 -12.29 -10.28
CA ASN A 410 19.69 -13.47 -10.22
C ASN A 410 19.45 -14.01 -11.63
N ILE A 411 19.88 -15.24 -11.89
CA ILE A 411 19.67 -15.97 -13.16
C ILE A 411 19.07 -17.35 -12.91
N SER A 412 18.34 -17.49 -11.81
CA SER A 412 17.63 -18.72 -11.43
C SER A 412 16.58 -19.10 -12.46
N GLU A 413 16.26 -20.39 -12.56
CA GLU A 413 15.23 -20.96 -13.45
C GLU A 413 15.44 -20.59 -14.93
N ASN A 414 16.70 -20.62 -15.39
CA ASN A 414 17.07 -20.44 -16.79
C ASN A 414 17.75 -21.72 -17.34
N ASP A 415 17.74 -21.89 -18.66
CA ASP A 415 18.31 -23.05 -19.36
C ASP A 415 19.83 -22.93 -19.55
N LEU A 416 20.56 -22.80 -18.45
CA LEU A 416 22.03 -22.71 -18.45
C LEU A 416 22.66 -24.09 -18.73
N GLN A 417 23.79 -24.10 -19.43
CA GLN A 417 24.63 -25.29 -19.63
C GLN A 417 25.73 -25.38 -18.55
N GLN A 418 26.29 -26.59 -18.42
CA GLN A 418 27.39 -26.85 -17.49
C GLN A 418 28.67 -26.11 -17.92
N GLY A 419 28.87 -24.90 -17.43
CA GLY A 419 30.03 -24.10 -17.82
C GLY A 419 29.77 -22.61 -17.97
N ASP A 420 28.52 -22.22 -18.17
CA ASP A 420 28.22 -20.84 -18.59
C ASP A 420 28.51 -19.83 -17.49
N ILE A 421 28.32 -20.24 -16.23
CA ILE A 421 28.57 -19.38 -15.07
C ILE A 421 30.05 -19.00 -14.92
N GLN A 422 30.99 -19.71 -15.55
CA GLN A 422 32.42 -19.35 -15.51
C GLN A 422 32.67 -18.00 -16.16
N ALA A 423 31.86 -17.60 -17.14
CA ALA A 423 31.95 -16.31 -17.81
C ALA A 423 31.74 -15.12 -16.84
N LEU A 424 31.03 -15.34 -15.72
CA LEU A 424 30.80 -14.31 -14.70
C LEU A 424 32.06 -13.92 -13.93
N GLN A 425 33.13 -14.72 -14.01
CA GLN A 425 34.41 -14.39 -13.37
C GLN A 425 34.99 -13.04 -13.85
N GLU A 426 34.58 -12.56 -15.02
CA GLU A 426 35.02 -11.29 -15.59
C GLU A 426 34.35 -10.08 -14.90
N ASN A 427 33.18 -10.25 -14.28
CA ASN A 427 32.53 -9.20 -13.49
C ASN A 427 33.07 -9.23 -12.05
N LYS A 428 34.09 -8.41 -11.78
CA LYS A 428 34.76 -8.36 -10.46
C LYS A 428 33.94 -7.68 -9.36
N SER A 429 32.85 -6.99 -9.69
CA SER A 429 32.01 -6.29 -8.72
C SER A 429 30.93 -7.18 -8.10
N LEU A 430 30.68 -8.36 -8.68
CA LEU A 430 29.58 -9.21 -8.25
C LEU A 430 29.82 -9.76 -6.83
N GLN A 431 28.84 -9.53 -5.96
CA GLN A 431 28.86 -9.95 -4.56
C GLN A 431 27.84 -11.07 -4.30
N GLN A 432 26.75 -11.12 -5.06
CA GLN A 432 25.65 -12.06 -4.88
C GLN A 432 25.19 -12.64 -6.22
N LEU A 433 25.11 -13.97 -6.30
CA LEU A 433 24.68 -14.73 -7.46
C LEU A 433 23.66 -15.80 -7.07
N TYR A 434 22.49 -15.81 -7.72
CA TYR A 434 21.43 -16.80 -7.52
C TYR A 434 21.26 -17.67 -8.77
N LEU A 435 21.31 -18.99 -8.57
CA LEU A 435 21.35 -20.03 -9.61
C LEU A 435 20.30 -21.13 -9.42
N PHE A 436 19.35 -20.97 -8.50
CA PHE A 436 18.37 -22.01 -8.18
C PHE A 436 17.59 -22.45 -9.43
N GLY A 437 17.36 -23.75 -9.59
CA GLY A 437 16.59 -24.28 -10.73
C GLY A 437 17.26 -24.11 -12.10
N SER A 438 18.53 -23.67 -12.15
CA SER A 438 19.33 -23.63 -13.38
C SER A 438 20.26 -24.84 -13.42
N ASN A 439 20.47 -25.43 -14.61
CA ASN A 439 21.32 -26.62 -14.80
C ASN A 439 22.81 -26.29 -14.64
N THR A 440 23.22 -26.15 -13.37
CA THR A 440 24.58 -25.82 -12.96
C THR A 440 25.25 -27.02 -12.30
N ASN A 441 26.57 -27.11 -12.43
CA ASN A 441 27.37 -28.20 -11.89
C ASN A 441 28.10 -27.73 -10.61
N ALA A 442 28.04 -28.51 -9.52
CA ALA A 442 28.64 -28.17 -8.23
C ALA A 442 30.16 -27.89 -8.32
N ASP A 443 30.91 -28.63 -9.15
CA ASP A 443 32.33 -28.40 -9.38
C ASP A 443 32.58 -27.06 -10.07
N LYS A 444 31.70 -26.70 -11.01
CA LYS A 444 31.74 -25.40 -11.71
C LYS A 444 31.42 -24.25 -10.76
N VAL A 445 30.42 -24.41 -9.88
CA VAL A 445 30.09 -23.42 -8.83
C VAL A 445 31.26 -23.24 -7.86
N LYS A 446 31.86 -24.34 -7.41
CA LYS A 446 33.05 -24.31 -6.52
C LYS A 446 34.24 -23.63 -7.20
N ALA A 447 34.48 -23.93 -8.48
CA ALA A 447 35.52 -23.28 -9.27
C ALA A 447 35.28 -21.77 -9.40
N LEU A 448 34.05 -21.33 -9.66
CA LEU A 448 33.72 -19.90 -9.72
C LEU A 448 33.95 -19.21 -8.35
N LYS A 449 33.46 -19.81 -7.26
CA LYS A 449 33.67 -19.31 -5.89
C LYS A 449 35.15 -19.21 -5.51
N SER A 450 35.97 -20.16 -5.98
CA SER A 450 37.43 -20.12 -5.73
C SER A 450 38.13 -18.94 -6.44
N ARG A 451 37.58 -18.50 -7.58
CA ARG A 451 38.11 -17.38 -8.37
C ARG A 451 37.55 -16.03 -7.92
N MET A 452 36.37 -16.03 -7.31
CA MET A 452 35.67 -14.86 -6.78
C MET A 452 35.37 -15.10 -5.30
N THR A 453 36.40 -14.97 -4.46
CA THR A 453 36.33 -15.36 -3.04
C THR A 453 35.30 -14.59 -2.22
N SER A 454 34.97 -13.36 -2.63
CA SER A 454 33.91 -12.52 -2.04
C SER A 454 32.50 -12.82 -2.56
N LEU A 455 32.37 -13.62 -3.64
CA LEU A 455 31.08 -13.91 -4.27
C LEU A 455 30.30 -14.94 -3.45
N ARG A 456 29.11 -14.53 -3.01
CA ARG A 456 28.11 -15.42 -2.41
C ARG A 456 27.28 -16.02 -3.54
N ILE A 457 27.29 -17.35 -3.63
CA ILE A 457 26.51 -18.10 -4.62
C ILE A 457 25.45 -18.91 -3.88
N ASP A 458 24.20 -18.77 -4.31
CA ASP A 458 23.05 -19.51 -3.81
C ASP A 458 22.48 -20.38 -4.95
N THR A 459 22.53 -21.70 -4.76
CA THR A 459 21.99 -22.70 -5.69
C THR A 459 20.64 -23.26 -5.23
N GLY A 460 20.12 -22.81 -4.07
CA GLY A 460 18.90 -23.30 -3.44
C GLY A 460 18.97 -24.73 -2.88
N ASP A 461 20.17 -25.34 -2.81
CA ASP A 461 20.40 -26.67 -2.22
C ASP A 461 20.43 -26.66 -0.68
N ALA A 462 19.81 -25.68 -0.04
CA ALA A 462 19.64 -25.70 1.41
C ALA A 462 18.67 -26.85 1.75
N ALA A 463 19.22 -28.05 1.97
CA ALA A 463 18.50 -29.17 2.50
C ALA A 463 17.88 -28.75 3.83
N LEU A 464 16.57 -28.49 3.83
CA LEU A 464 15.82 -28.33 5.06
C LEU A 464 16.02 -29.63 5.86
N PRO A 465 16.35 -29.56 7.16
CA PRO A 465 16.41 -30.76 7.97
C PRO A 465 15.06 -31.47 7.88
N LYS A 466 15.04 -32.75 7.49
CA LYS A 466 13.83 -33.58 7.52
C LYS A 466 13.27 -33.53 8.94
N LEU A 467 12.08 -32.96 9.10
CA LEU A 467 11.41 -32.96 10.39
C LEU A 467 10.81 -34.35 10.61
N ALA A 468 10.76 -34.81 11.87
CA ALA A 468 10.18 -36.13 12.20
C ALA A 468 8.72 -36.28 11.68
N SER A 469 8.03 -35.16 11.49
CA SER A 469 6.69 -35.07 10.89
C SER A 469 6.63 -35.50 9.43
N ASP A 470 7.73 -35.38 8.68
CA ASP A 470 7.76 -35.62 7.22
C ASP A 470 7.71 -37.12 6.88
N THR A 471 7.75 -37.98 7.90
CA THR A 471 7.60 -39.44 7.81
C THR A 471 6.27 -39.98 8.36
N LEU A 472 5.36 -39.11 8.84
CA LEU A 472 4.05 -39.54 9.33
C LEU A 472 3.06 -39.72 8.18
N VAL A 473 2.78 -40.98 7.84
CA VAL A 473 1.68 -41.35 6.93
C VAL A 473 0.38 -41.35 7.72
N TYR A 474 -0.49 -40.37 7.44
CA TYR A 474 -1.82 -40.32 8.04
C TYR A 474 -2.76 -41.29 7.31
N HIS A 475 -3.14 -42.39 7.98
CA HIS A 475 -4.24 -43.21 7.52
C HIS A 475 -5.57 -42.51 7.82
N LYS A 476 -6.37 -42.29 6.78
CA LYS A 476 -7.72 -41.72 6.90
C LYS A 476 -8.59 -42.72 7.66
N VAL A 477 -8.99 -42.40 8.89
CA VAL A 477 -9.98 -43.18 9.63
C VAL A 477 -11.31 -43.00 8.90
N GLN A 478 -11.84 -44.08 8.32
CA GLN A 478 -13.20 -44.11 7.80
C GLN A 478 -14.15 -44.09 9.01
N GLY A 479 -14.86 -42.98 9.16
CA GLY A 479 -16.02 -42.84 10.03
C GLY A 479 -17.27 -42.71 9.18
#